data_AF-A0A924T2Y7-F1
#
_entry.id   AF-A0A924T2Y7-F1
#
_cell.length_a   1.000
_cell.length_b   1.000
_cell.length_c   1.000
_cell.angle_alpha   90.00
_cell.angle_beta   90.00
_cell.angle_gamma   90.00
#
_symmetry.space_group_name_H-M   'P 1'
#
loop_
_entity.id
_entity.type
_entity.pdbx_description
1 polymer ?
#
loop_
_entity_poly.entity_id
_entity_poly.type
_entity_poly.pdbx_seq_one_letter_code
_entity_poly.pdbx_strand_id
1 'polypeptide(L)'
;DIEGKLDGDVKNMALENWKPVYLDASIKTSEGTHLKKISQRAVENITALGGEGTAAALQRTFLRFFKEFNYDKIGLSCKLRRDVCEMGGVESTATGYIIVKGKGIPAVNVNGYTEKVSLADLLSRIKRITDGNTKVIVK
;
A
#
# COMPACT_ATOMS: atom_id res chain seq x y z
N ASP A 1 -7.39 -9.54 2.16
CA ASP A 1 -8.43 -8.73 2.84
C ASP A 1 -7.79 -7.86 3.90
N ILE A 2 -8.35 -6.67 4.09
CA ILE A 2 -7.98 -5.73 5.16
C ILE A 2 -9.28 -5.49 5.93
N GLU A 3 -9.26 -5.77 7.23
CA GLU A 3 -10.32 -5.37 8.15
C GLU A 3 -9.91 -4.06 8.83
N GLY A 4 -10.87 -3.14 8.89
CA GLY A 4 -10.70 -1.81 9.46
C GLY A 4 -11.31 -0.74 8.56
N LYS A 5 -11.04 0.52 8.89
CA LYS A 5 -11.50 1.67 8.12
C LYS A 5 -10.29 2.41 7.56
N LEU A 6 -10.35 2.77 6.28
CA LEU A 6 -9.35 3.57 5.60
C LEU A 6 -10.00 4.88 5.12
N ASP A 7 -9.27 5.98 5.25
CA ASP A 7 -9.62 7.27 4.69
C ASP A 7 -8.72 7.55 3.49
N GLY A 8 -9.32 8.10 2.43
CA GLY A 8 -8.63 8.51 1.22
C GLY A 8 -8.82 10.00 0.97
N ASP A 9 -7.80 10.66 0.42
CA ASP A 9 -7.81 12.09 0.12
C ASP A 9 -7.02 12.37 -1.14
N VAL A 10 -7.52 13.29 -1.98
CA VAL A 10 -6.83 13.79 -3.17
C VAL A 10 -6.89 15.30 -3.15
N LYS A 11 -5.71 15.94 -3.16
CA LYS A 11 -5.56 17.39 -3.12
C LYS A 11 -4.79 17.90 -4.33
N ASN A 12 -4.92 19.19 -4.61
CA ASN A 12 -4.14 19.90 -5.61
C ASN A 12 -4.20 19.27 -7.01
N MET A 13 -5.33 18.68 -7.40
CA MET A 13 -5.43 17.97 -8.67
C MET A 13 -5.44 18.95 -9.85
N ALA A 14 -4.51 18.76 -10.78
CA ALA A 14 -4.50 19.40 -12.09
C ALA A 14 -4.52 18.32 -13.18
N LEU A 15 -5.35 18.55 -14.19
CA LEU A 15 -5.51 17.67 -15.34
C LEU A 15 -5.01 18.36 -16.60
N GLU A 16 -4.33 17.60 -17.46
CA GLU A 16 -4.03 17.97 -18.82
C GLU A 16 -4.61 16.90 -19.75
N ASN A 17 -5.42 17.30 -20.73
CA ASN A 17 -6.12 16.36 -21.61
C ASN A 17 -6.86 15.23 -20.84
N TRP A 18 -7.54 15.61 -19.76
CA TRP A 18 -8.24 14.68 -18.85
C TRP A 18 -7.36 13.67 -18.11
N LYS A 19 -6.03 13.83 -18.14
CA LYS A 19 -5.08 12.99 -17.40
C LYS A 19 -4.49 13.76 -16.23
N PRO A 20 -4.33 13.14 -15.04
CA PRO A 20 -3.68 13.79 -13.93
C PRO A 20 -2.21 14.01 -14.24
N VAL A 21 -1.77 15.26 -14.09
CA VAL A 21 -0.35 15.68 -14.21
C VAL A 21 0.19 16.24 -12.91
N TYR A 22 -0.70 16.59 -11.98
CA TYR A 22 -0.35 17.02 -10.64
C TYR A 22 -1.47 16.60 -9.69
N LEU A 23 -1.14 15.97 -8.57
CA LEU A 23 -2.04 15.71 -7.46
C LEU A 23 -1.24 15.28 -6.24
N ASP A 24 -1.84 15.39 -5.07
CA ASP A 24 -1.36 14.77 -3.84
C ASP A 24 -2.45 13.78 -3.38
N ALA A 25 -2.23 12.49 -3.62
CA ALA A 25 -3.13 11.42 -3.21
C ALA A 25 -2.60 10.72 -1.96
N SER A 26 -3.50 10.35 -1.05
CA SER A 26 -3.16 9.50 0.08
C SER A 26 -4.32 8.58 0.46
N ILE A 27 -3.96 7.41 0.94
CA ILE A 27 -4.87 6.50 1.66
C ILE A 27 -4.20 6.13 2.97
N LYS A 28 -4.94 6.13 4.07
CA LYS A 28 -4.41 5.79 5.39
C LYS A 28 -5.48 5.16 6.27
N THR A 29 -5.08 4.41 7.28
CA THR A 29 -5.98 3.93 8.32
C THR A 29 -6.68 5.10 9.01
N SER A 30 -8.01 5.05 9.07
CA SER A 30 -8.84 5.97 9.83
C SER A 30 -8.51 5.89 11.31
N GLU A 31 -8.60 7.03 11.98
CA GLU A 31 -8.56 7.07 13.44
C GLU A 31 -9.81 6.38 14.03
N GLY A 32 -9.69 5.91 15.28
CA GLY A 32 -10.76 5.25 16.00
C GLY A 32 -10.48 3.80 16.39
N THR A 33 -11.46 3.21 17.09
CA THR A 33 -11.43 1.85 17.60
C THR A 33 -12.10 0.90 16.60
N HIS A 34 -11.34 0.44 15.62
CA HIS A 34 -11.77 -0.60 14.68
C HIS A 34 -10.88 -1.82 14.84
N LEU A 35 -11.41 -3.00 14.47
CA LEU A 35 -10.57 -4.17 14.31
C LEU A 35 -9.59 -3.91 13.17
N LYS A 36 -8.30 -4.13 13.43
CA LYS A 36 -7.21 -3.84 12.49
C LYS A 36 -6.46 -5.11 12.17
N LYS A 37 -6.97 -5.84 11.19
CA LYS A 37 -6.36 -7.07 10.70
C LYS A 37 -6.09 -7.02 9.22
N ILE A 38 -5.00 -7.65 8.80
CA ILE A 38 -4.62 -7.77 7.40
C ILE A 38 -4.29 -9.23 7.09
N SER A 39 -4.89 -9.76 6.03
CA SER A 39 -4.60 -11.14 5.61
C SER A 39 -3.22 -11.23 4.97
N GLN A 40 -2.59 -12.41 5.04
CA GLN A 40 -1.32 -12.68 4.37
C GLN A 40 -1.30 -12.21 2.90
N ARG A 41 -2.36 -12.54 2.15
CA ARG A 41 -2.49 -12.15 0.74
C ARG A 41 -2.49 -10.64 0.56
N ALA A 42 -3.13 -9.89 1.46
CA ALA A 42 -3.10 -8.42 1.39
C ALA A 42 -1.69 -7.88 1.68
N VAL A 43 -0.97 -8.47 2.62
CA VAL A 43 0.45 -8.12 2.88
C VAL A 43 1.31 -8.36 1.64
N GLU A 44 1.15 -9.50 0.98
CA GLU A 44 1.85 -9.86 -0.26
C GLU A 44 1.52 -8.88 -1.41
N ASN A 45 0.23 -8.56 -1.59
CA ASN A 45 -0.23 -7.59 -2.57
C ASN A 45 0.36 -6.19 -2.33
N ILE A 46 0.32 -5.69 -1.09
CA ILE A 46 0.91 -4.38 -0.76
C ILE A 46 2.42 -4.38 -1.01
N THR A 47 3.08 -5.49 -0.65
CA THR A 47 4.51 -5.65 -0.90
C THR A 47 4.81 -5.55 -2.41
N ALA A 48 4.01 -6.19 -3.26
CA ALA A 48 4.14 -6.13 -4.71
C ALA A 48 3.84 -4.72 -5.32
N LEU A 49 3.11 -3.85 -4.63
CA LEU A 49 2.97 -2.42 -5.01
C LEU A 49 4.27 -1.64 -4.78
N GLY A 50 4.96 -1.95 -3.68
CA GLY A 50 6.15 -1.23 -3.23
C GLY A 50 7.40 -1.36 -4.12
N GLY A 51 7.39 -2.28 -5.10
CA GLY A 51 8.43 -2.42 -6.12
C GLY A 51 9.44 -3.54 -5.91
N GLU A 52 10.41 -3.63 -6.81
CA GLU A 52 11.51 -4.59 -6.67
C GLU A 52 12.34 -4.22 -5.44
N GLY A 53 12.48 -5.15 -4.48
CA GLY A 53 13.21 -4.94 -3.22
C GLY A 53 12.34 -4.90 -1.94
N THR A 54 11.04 -4.63 -2.04
CA THR A 54 10.12 -4.70 -0.89
C THR A 54 9.78 -6.15 -0.51
N ALA A 55 9.73 -7.05 -1.50
CA ALA A 55 9.49 -8.47 -1.32
C ALA A 55 10.60 -9.20 -0.52
N ALA A 56 11.81 -8.63 -0.47
CA ALA A 56 12.94 -9.23 0.24
C ALA A 56 12.83 -9.11 1.77
N ALA A 57 12.05 -8.14 2.29
CA ALA A 57 11.96 -7.86 3.72
C ALA A 57 10.78 -8.54 4.43
N LEU A 58 9.92 -9.25 3.69
CA LEU A 58 8.77 -9.93 4.29
C LEU A 58 9.24 -11.19 5.04
N GLN A 59 9.04 -11.21 6.36
CA GLN A 59 9.50 -12.29 7.22
C GLN A 59 8.76 -13.61 6.89
N ARG A 60 9.38 -14.43 6.04
CA ARG A 60 8.79 -15.67 5.47
C ARG A 60 8.33 -16.68 6.53
N THR A 61 8.88 -16.62 7.74
CA THR A 61 8.60 -17.58 8.83
C THR A 61 7.17 -17.45 9.38
N PHE A 62 6.62 -16.24 9.47
CA PHE A 62 5.30 -16.01 10.09
C PHE A 62 4.13 -16.25 9.12
N LEU A 63 4.37 -16.19 7.81
CA LEU A 63 3.34 -16.40 6.79
C LEU A 63 2.81 -17.84 6.74
N ARG A 64 3.57 -18.83 7.23
CA ARG A 64 3.17 -20.24 7.14
C ARG A 64 2.16 -20.67 8.21
N PHE A 65 2.03 -19.93 9.30
CA PHE A 65 1.21 -20.32 10.46
C PHE A 65 0.02 -19.40 10.70
N PHE A 66 0.06 -18.15 10.24
CA PHE A 66 -0.96 -17.15 10.52
C PHE A 66 -1.68 -16.69 9.25
N LYS A 67 -3.01 -16.82 9.24
CA LYS A 67 -3.87 -16.35 8.14
C LYS A 67 -4.01 -14.82 8.12
N GLU A 68 -3.88 -14.20 9.30
CA GLU A 68 -4.10 -12.77 9.53
C GLU A 68 -3.06 -12.20 10.49
N PHE A 69 -2.75 -10.92 10.32
CA PHE A 69 -1.82 -10.15 11.12
C PHE A 69 -2.51 -8.91 11.68
N ASN A 70 -2.15 -8.51 12.90
CA ASN A 70 -2.57 -7.24 13.47
C ASN A 70 -1.70 -6.11 12.91
N TYR A 71 -2.33 -4.96 12.62
CA TYR A 71 -1.62 -3.75 12.21
C TYR A 71 -2.02 -2.55 13.08
N ASP A 72 -1.11 -1.59 13.25
CA ASP A 72 -1.39 -0.30 13.87
C ASP A 72 -1.91 0.70 12.84
N LYS A 73 -1.15 0.86 11.75
CA LYS A 73 -1.42 1.80 10.66
C LYS A 73 -1.06 1.21 9.31
N ILE A 74 -1.89 1.48 8.32
CA ILE A 74 -1.62 1.30 6.90
C ILE A 74 -1.67 2.68 6.27
N GLY A 75 -0.78 2.95 5.33
CA GLY A 75 -0.78 4.22 4.62
C GLY A 75 0.11 4.20 3.39
N LEU A 76 -0.39 4.81 2.32
CA LEU A 76 0.32 4.99 1.07
C LEU A 76 -0.04 6.37 0.52
N SER A 77 0.96 7.09 0.03
CA SER A 77 0.78 8.40 -0.57
C SER A 77 1.55 8.52 -1.88
N CYS A 78 1.05 9.37 -2.75
CA CYS A 78 1.59 9.69 -4.06
C CYS A 78 1.48 11.19 -4.29
N LYS A 79 2.62 11.89 -4.36
CA LYS A 79 2.67 13.26 -4.88
C LYS A 79 3.08 13.20 -6.34
N LEU A 80 2.10 13.35 -7.22
CA LEU A 80 2.32 13.33 -8.66
C LEU A 80 2.89 14.66 -9.12
N ARG A 81 4.05 14.63 -9.76
CA ARG A 81 4.69 15.77 -10.40
C ARG A 81 5.03 15.35 -11.84
N ARG A 82 4.16 15.73 -12.78
CA ARG A 82 4.15 15.24 -14.16
C ARG A 82 3.94 13.73 -14.22
N ASP A 83 4.95 12.98 -14.63
CA ASP A 83 4.93 11.53 -14.82
C ASP A 83 5.53 10.77 -13.63
N VAL A 84 6.06 11.47 -12.62
CA VAL A 84 6.68 10.86 -11.44
C VAL A 84 5.78 11.02 -10.24
N CYS A 85 5.51 9.90 -9.59
CA CYS A 85 4.87 9.83 -8.29
C CYS A 85 5.95 9.71 -7.20
N GLU A 86 6.03 10.73 -6.34
CA GLU A 86 6.82 10.65 -5.11
C GLU A 86 6.00 9.87 -4.06
N MET A 87 6.47 8.67 -3.75
CA MET A 87 5.82 7.71 -2.89
C MET A 87 6.13 7.97 -1.41
N GLY A 88 5.17 7.70 -0.54
CA GLY A 88 5.38 7.71 0.90
C GLY A 88 4.42 6.78 1.63
N GLY A 89 4.65 6.58 2.92
CA GLY A 89 3.85 5.70 3.77
C GLY A 89 3.39 6.36 5.06
N VAL A 90 3.11 5.56 6.08
CA VAL A 90 2.73 6.06 7.42
C VAL A 90 3.89 6.73 8.14
N GLU A 91 5.12 6.31 7.84
CA GLU A 91 6.37 6.81 8.42
C GLU A 91 7.48 6.78 7.37
N SER A 92 8.34 7.80 7.34
CA SER A 92 9.56 7.82 6.53
C SER A 92 10.71 7.20 7.31
N THR A 93 11.64 6.57 6.61
CA THR A 93 12.85 5.94 7.16
C THR A 93 14.08 6.46 6.41
N ALA A 94 15.29 6.15 6.90
CA ALA A 94 16.53 6.57 6.23
C ALA A 94 16.68 6.00 4.81
N THR A 95 15.97 4.92 4.48
CA THR A 95 16.10 4.21 3.20
C THR A 95 14.76 4.07 2.46
N GLY A 96 13.69 4.74 2.90
CA GLY A 96 12.36 4.63 2.29
C GLY A 96 11.23 4.97 3.24
N TYR A 97 10.20 4.14 3.28
CA TYR A 97 8.98 4.40 4.05
C TYR A 97 8.28 3.11 4.49
N ILE A 98 7.42 3.21 5.50
CA ILE A 98 6.61 2.10 6.02
C ILE A 98 5.19 2.20 5.45
N ILE A 99 4.73 1.19 4.74
CA ILE A 99 3.37 1.11 4.20
C ILE A 99 2.41 0.49 5.21
N VAL A 100 2.85 -0.58 5.88
CA VAL A 100 2.11 -1.27 6.94
C VAL A 100 2.98 -1.30 8.17
N LYS A 101 2.51 -0.73 9.28
CA LYS A 101 3.12 -0.81 10.59
C LYS A 101 2.38 -1.85 11.42
N GLY A 102 3.05 -2.93 11.79
CA GLY A 102 2.51 -4.02 12.60
C GLY A 102 2.28 -3.63 14.07
N LYS A 103 1.37 -4.34 14.76
CA LYS A 103 1.12 -4.16 16.19
C LYS A 103 0.89 -5.49 16.91
N GLY A 104 1.59 -5.75 18.01
CA GLY A 104 1.38 -6.97 18.80
C GLY A 104 1.85 -8.23 18.08
N ILE A 105 1.25 -9.38 18.41
CA ILE A 105 1.62 -10.69 17.84
C ILE A 105 0.34 -11.45 17.45
N PRO A 106 0.24 -12.01 16.22
CA PRO A 106 1.19 -11.86 15.11
C PRO A 106 1.04 -10.49 14.42
N ALA A 107 2.15 -9.90 13.99
CA ALA A 107 2.19 -8.64 13.25
C ALA A 107 3.32 -8.62 12.22
N VAL A 108 3.21 -7.76 11.21
CA VAL A 108 4.21 -7.64 10.14
C VAL A 108 4.35 -6.20 9.69
N ASN A 109 5.58 -5.79 9.37
CA ASN A 109 5.88 -4.51 8.74
C ASN A 109 6.07 -4.71 7.23
N VAL A 110 5.53 -3.79 6.43
CA VAL A 110 5.77 -3.73 4.99
C VAL A 110 6.42 -2.40 4.67
N ASN A 111 7.62 -2.44 4.10
CA ASN A 111 8.41 -1.27 3.76
C ASN A 111 8.40 -1.03 2.24
N GLY A 112 8.40 0.22 1.82
CA GLY A 112 8.70 0.68 0.48
C GLY A 112 10.10 1.30 0.43
N TYR A 113 10.86 1.00 -0.61
CA TYR A 113 12.22 1.54 -0.81
C TYR A 113 12.34 2.42 -2.06
N THR A 114 11.37 2.33 -2.98
CA THR A 114 11.33 3.17 -4.19
C THR A 114 10.51 4.42 -3.93
N GLU A 115 11.18 5.54 -3.70
CA GLU A 115 10.51 6.82 -3.41
C GLU A 115 10.00 7.55 -4.66
N LYS A 116 10.55 7.26 -5.84
CA LYS A 116 10.13 7.87 -7.11
C LYS A 116 9.76 6.78 -8.10
N VAL A 117 8.49 6.73 -8.47
CA VAL A 117 7.93 5.72 -9.39
C VAL A 117 7.23 6.43 -10.53
N SER A 118 7.39 5.96 -11.76
CA SER A 118 6.59 6.52 -12.87
C SER A 118 5.11 6.21 -12.65
N LEU A 119 4.23 7.15 -12.96
CA LEU A 119 2.78 6.95 -12.82
C LEU A 119 2.32 5.72 -13.61
N ALA A 120 2.89 5.49 -14.80
CA ALA A 120 2.58 4.34 -15.63
C ALA A 120 2.95 3.00 -14.96
N ASP A 121 4.13 2.92 -14.34
CA ASP A 121 4.56 1.74 -13.59
C ASP A 121 3.68 1.51 -12.35
N LEU A 122 3.41 2.57 -11.57
CA LEU A 122 2.52 2.48 -10.41
C LEU A 122 1.13 1.94 -10.79
N LEU A 123 0.52 2.47 -11.85
CA LEU A 123 -0.77 1.99 -12.36
C LEU A 123 -0.70 0.54 -12.85
N SER A 124 0.40 0.15 -13.51
CA SER A 124 0.61 -1.23 -13.96
C SER A 124 0.71 -2.20 -12.78
N ARG A 125 1.38 -1.80 -11.69
CA ARG A 125 1.47 -2.59 -10.45
C ARG A 125 0.12 -2.73 -9.77
N ILE A 126 -0.65 -1.64 -9.66
CA ILE A 126 -2.01 -1.66 -9.11
C ILE A 126 -2.88 -2.62 -9.93
N LYS A 127 -2.86 -2.50 -11.26
CA LYS A 127 -3.64 -3.37 -12.14
C LYS A 127 -3.31 -4.85 -11.94
N ARG A 128 -2.03 -5.21 -11.89
CA ARG A 128 -1.58 -6.60 -11.65
C ARG A 128 -2.16 -7.21 -10.37
N ILE A 129 -2.28 -6.41 -9.32
CA ILE A 129 -2.82 -6.87 -8.03
C ILE A 129 -4.34 -6.98 -8.06
N THR A 130 -5.02 -6.05 -8.72
CA THR A 130 -6.48 -6.08 -8.86
C THR A 130 -6.95 -7.24 -9.75
N ASP A 131 -6.28 -7.47 -10.88
CA ASP A 131 -6.59 -8.57 -11.80
C ASP A 131 -6.34 -9.93 -11.13
N GLY A 132 -5.34 -10.02 -10.25
CA GLY A 132 -5.13 -11.21 -9.42
C GLY A 132 -6.20 -11.43 -8.35
N ASN A 133 -6.96 -10.39 -7.97
CA ASN A 133 -7.94 -10.40 -6.87
C ASN A 133 -9.40 -10.63 -7.32
N THR A 134 -9.70 -10.68 -8.61
CA THR A 134 -11.02 -11.09 -9.10
C THR A 134 -11.23 -12.60 -8.87
N LYS A 135 -11.70 -12.97 -7.67
CA LYS A 135 -12.56 -14.16 -7.57
C LYS A 135 -13.85 -13.80 -8.29
N VAL A 136 -13.98 -14.20 -9.56
CA VAL A 136 -15.27 -14.24 -10.23
C VAL A 136 -16.12 -15.26 -9.46
N ILE A 137 -16.99 -14.79 -8.57
CA ILE A 137 -18.06 -15.62 -8.02
C ILE A 137 -19.18 -15.56 -9.06
N VAL A 138 -19.22 -16.55 -9.95
CA VAL A 138 -20.44 -16.84 -10.71
C VAL A 138 -21.39 -17.53 -9.72
N LYS A 139 -22.58 -16.96 -9.54
CA LYS A 139 -23.68 -17.62 -8.83
C LYS A 139 -24.75 -17.97 -9.86
#